data_AF-A0A432H7T4-F1
#
_entry.id   AF-A0A432H7T4-F1
#
_cell.length_a   1.000
_cell.length_b   1.000
_cell.length_c   1.000
_cell.angle_alpha   90.00
_cell.angle_beta   90.00
_cell.angle_gamma   90.00
#
_symmetry.space_group_name_H-M   'P 1'
#
loop_
_entity.id
_entity.type
_entity.pdbx_description
1 polymer ?
#
loop_
_entity_poly.entity_id
_entity_poly.type
_entity_poly.pdbx_seq_one_letter_code
_entity_poly.pdbx_strand_id
1 'polypeptide(L)'
;MRSSLETALQTISEFWQELPDIAQAGGIILLSIIFAMLTGWILTAIIGRWVGKTQTTIDDELISLMHRPVFLIVLLVGLGMAAERTGMPTRVLTVTVAGLKTIGIIAICTFLIQASRIVIASLSKKRDRFQLIQPRTVPLFSNLSLLIIIGAGVYFLFIAWQTDPTAWLASAGIIGLALSF
;
A
#
# COMPACT_ATOMS: atom_id res chain seq x y z
N MET A 1 -41.05 3.63 -3.49
CA MET A 1 -39.84 2.89 -3.06
C MET A 1 -38.61 3.80 -2.96
N ARG A 2 -38.38 4.74 -3.90
CA ARG A 2 -37.27 5.72 -3.82
C ARG A 2 -37.39 6.71 -2.65
N SER A 3 -38.61 7.20 -2.37
CA SER A 3 -38.89 8.11 -1.26
C SER A 3 -38.59 7.51 0.12
N SER A 4 -38.96 6.25 0.35
CA SER A 4 -38.73 5.56 1.64
C SER A 4 -37.25 5.34 1.96
N LEU A 5 -36.41 5.17 0.94
CA LEU A 5 -34.96 5.05 1.09
C LEU A 5 -34.33 6.41 1.39
N GLU A 6 -34.79 7.48 0.75
CA GLU A 6 -34.31 8.85 1.01
C GLU A 6 -34.67 9.30 2.44
N THR A 7 -35.87 8.97 2.91
CA THR A 7 -36.27 9.25 4.31
C THR A 7 -35.41 8.45 5.29
N ALA A 8 -35.17 7.16 5.03
CA ALA A 8 -34.31 6.34 5.89
C ALA A 8 -32.86 6.86 5.91
N LEU A 9 -32.32 7.28 4.76
CA LEU A 9 -30.99 7.87 4.67
C LEU A 9 -30.90 9.21 5.40
N GLN A 10 -31.95 10.04 5.34
CA GLN A 10 -32.04 11.30 6.09
C GLN A 10 -32.06 11.05 7.61
N THR A 11 -32.93 10.15 8.08
CA THR A 11 -33.02 9.83 9.52
C THR A 11 -31.72 9.26 10.06
N ILE A 12 -31.02 8.44 9.28
CA ILE A 12 -29.69 7.93 9.64
C ILE A 12 -28.66 9.07 9.67
N SER A 13 -28.72 10.01 8.73
CA SER A 13 -27.78 11.13 8.67
C SER A 13 -27.97 12.13 9.82
N GLU A 14 -29.21 12.40 10.21
CA GLU A 14 -29.55 13.27 11.35
C GLU A 14 -29.12 12.63 12.67
N PHE A 15 -29.44 11.34 12.87
CA PHE A 15 -28.97 10.58 14.03
C PHE A 15 -27.44 10.51 14.10
N TRP A 16 -26.76 10.40 12.95
CA TRP A 16 -25.30 10.41 12.88
C TRP A 16 -24.70 11.76 13.26
N GLN A 17 -25.35 12.87 12.88
CA GLN A 17 -24.90 14.22 13.22
C GLN A 17 -25.14 14.60 14.68
N GLU A 18 -26.14 14.01 15.34
CA GLU A 18 -26.39 14.22 16.78
C GLU A 18 -25.40 13.49 17.69
N LEU A 19 -24.61 12.53 17.16
CA LEU A 19 -23.62 11.81 17.96
C LEU A 19 -22.41 12.70 18.29
N PRO A 20 -21.85 12.61 19.52
CA PRO A 20 -20.58 13.26 19.87
C PRO A 20 -19.46 12.87 18.89
N ASP A 21 -18.54 13.79 18.59
CA ASP A 21 -17.45 13.58 17.61
C ASP A 21 -16.63 12.30 17.88
N ILE A 22 -16.46 11.95 19.16
CA ILE A 22 -15.76 10.73 19.61
C ILE A 22 -16.54 9.46 19.24
N ALA A 23 -17.88 9.50 19.33
CA ALA A 23 -18.74 8.39 18.95
C ALA A 23 -18.80 8.21 17.42
N GLN A 24 -18.82 9.31 16.65
CA GLN A 24 -18.70 9.25 15.19
C GLN A 24 -17.36 8.66 14.75
N ALA A 25 -16.27 9.08 15.38
CA ALA A 25 -14.93 8.53 15.13
C ALA A 25 -14.86 7.03 15.45
N GLY A 26 -15.40 6.60 16.59
CA GLY A 26 -15.51 5.19 16.94
C GLY A 26 -16.30 4.37 15.91
N GLY A 27 -17.41 4.94 15.41
CA GLY A 27 -18.20 4.34 14.34
C GLY A 27 -17.41 4.19 13.04
N ILE A 28 -16.61 5.18 12.65
CA ILE A 28 -15.78 5.10 11.43
C ILE A 28 -14.63 4.11 11.61
N ILE A 29 -14.02 4.03 12.80
CA ILE A 29 -13.00 3.02 13.10
C ILE A 29 -13.61 1.63 12.98
N LEU A 30 -14.79 1.40 13.57
CA LEU A 30 -15.50 0.13 13.45
C LEU A 30 -15.84 -0.20 11.99
N LEU A 31 -16.37 0.78 11.24
CA LEU A 31 -16.71 0.60 9.84
C LEU A 31 -15.47 0.33 8.99
N SER A 32 -14.35 0.99 9.28
CA SER A 32 -13.05 0.76 8.65
C SER A 32 -12.51 -0.63 8.97
N ILE A 33 -12.65 -1.11 10.21
CA ILE A 33 -12.24 -2.47 10.59
C ILE A 33 -13.11 -3.48 9.82
N ILE A 34 -14.42 -3.27 9.77
CA ILE A 34 -15.35 -4.12 9.01
C ILE A 34 -14.99 -4.11 7.52
N PHE A 35 -14.72 -2.94 6.94
CA PHE A 35 -14.28 -2.83 5.54
C PHE A 35 -12.92 -3.47 5.32
N ALA A 36 -11.95 -3.31 6.23
CA ALA A 36 -10.65 -3.95 6.12
C ALA A 36 -10.76 -5.48 6.20
N MET A 37 -11.61 -5.99 7.10
CA MET A 37 -11.94 -7.42 7.18
C MET A 37 -12.64 -7.89 5.91
N LEU A 38 -13.59 -7.12 5.38
CA LEU A 38 -14.32 -7.42 4.16
C LEU A 38 -13.38 -7.42 2.94
N THR A 39 -12.46 -6.46 2.85
CA THR A 39 -11.45 -6.41 1.80
C THR A 39 -10.49 -7.58 1.93
N GLY A 40 -10.04 -7.94 3.14
CA GLY A 40 -9.27 -9.15 3.37
C GLY A 40 -9.99 -10.41 2.89
N TRP A 41 -11.29 -10.52 3.16
CA TRP A 41 -12.15 -11.60 2.69
C TRP A 41 -12.39 -11.59 1.17
N ILE A 42 -12.61 -10.42 0.57
CA ILE A 42 -12.77 -10.24 -0.88
C ILE A 42 -11.47 -10.55 -1.61
N LEU A 43 -10.33 -10.11 -1.09
CA LEU A 43 -9.02 -10.47 -1.61
C LEU A 43 -8.85 -11.98 -1.58
N THR A 44 -9.07 -12.65 -0.43
CA THR A 44 -8.98 -14.12 -0.37
C THR A 44 -10.00 -14.83 -1.26
N ALA A 45 -11.22 -14.30 -1.42
CA ALA A 45 -12.26 -14.88 -2.27
C ALA A 45 -12.00 -14.70 -3.77
N ILE A 46 -11.41 -13.58 -4.20
CA ILE A 46 -10.99 -13.33 -5.58
C ILE A 46 -9.71 -14.10 -5.84
N ILE A 47 -8.70 -13.95 -5.00
CA ILE A 47 -7.41 -14.67 -5.07
C ILE A 47 -7.65 -16.18 -5.14
N GLY A 48 -8.44 -16.76 -4.23
CA GLY A 48 -8.71 -18.20 -4.22
C GLY A 48 -9.41 -18.70 -5.49
N ARG A 49 -10.19 -17.84 -6.16
CA ARG A 49 -10.85 -18.15 -7.44
C ARG A 49 -9.90 -18.08 -8.65
N TRP A 50 -8.84 -17.26 -8.56
CA TRP A 50 -7.86 -17.08 -9.64
C TRP A 50 -6.68 -18.04 -9.49
N VAL A 51 -6.20 -18.26 -8.27
CA VAL A 51 -5.15 -19.24 -7.90
C VAL A 51 -5.55 -20.66 -8.28
N GLY A 52 -6.83 -21.03 -8.15
CA GLY A 52 -7.32 -22.34 -8.59
C GLY A 52 -7.30 -22.57 -10.11
N LYS A 53 -6.98 -21.56 -10.92
CA LYS A 53 -6.99 -21.65 -12.40
C LYS A 53 -5.61 -21.49 -13.06
N THR A 54 -4.56 -21.17 -12.32
CA THR A 54 -3.20 -20.96 -12.86
C THR A 54 -2.26 -22.09 -12.47
N GLN A 55 -1.49 -22.61 -13.43
CA GLN A 55 -0.48 -23.68 -13.22
C GLN A 55 0.92 -23.14 -12.82
N THR A 56 1.03 -21.86 -12.46
CA THR A 56 2.31 -21.15 -12.30
C THR A 56 2.60 -20.82 -10.84
N THR A 57 3.56 -21.53 -10.24
CA THR A 57 4.00 -21.37 -8.82
C THR A 57 4.44 -19.96 -8.43
N ILE A 58 4.80 -19.12 -9.41
CA ILE A 58 5.25 -17.73 -9.19
C ILE A 58 4.07 -16.83 -8.81
N ASP A 59 2.95 -17.01 -9.50
CA ASP A 59 1.77 -16.16 -9.31
C ASP A 59 1.19 -16.40 -7.91
N ASP A 60 1.16 -17.66 -7.47
CA ASP A 60 0.71 -18.04 -6.13
C ASP A 60 1.57 -17.41 -5.03
N GLU A 61 2.90 -17.42 -5.19
CA GLU A 61 3.83 -16.83 -4.23
C GLU A 61 3.67 -15.30 -4.18
N LEU A 62 3.56 -14.64 -5.35
CA LEU A 62 3.35 -13.20 -5.44
C LEU A 62 2.02 -12.77 -4.83
N ILE A 63 0.96 -13.53 -5.11
CA ILE A 63 -0.38 -13.26 -4.59
C ILE A 63 -0.43 -13.44 -3.07
N SER A 64 0.24 -14.46 -2.54
CA SER A 64 0.34 -14.66 -1.09
C SER A 64 1.03 -13.49 -0.39
N LEU A 65 2.04 -12.90 -1.04
CA LEU A 65 2.75 -11.72 -0.55
C LEU A 65 1.88 -10.45 -0.60
N MET A 66 0.99 -10.32 -1.59
CA MET A 66 0.10 -9.16 -1.74
C MET A 66 -0.95 -9.06 -0.64
N HIS A 67 -1.31 -10.17 0.02
CA HIS A 67 -2.39 -10.18 0.99
C HIS A 67 -2.16 -9.19 2.16
N ARG A 68 -0.95 -9.19 2.72
CA ARG A 68 -0.57 -8.32 3.86
C ARG A 68 -0.55 -6.82 3.52
N PRO A 69 0.18 -6.34 2.49
CA PRO A 69 0.23 -4.92 2.18
C PRO A 69 -1.13 -4.37 1.76
N VAL A 70 -1.94 -5.14 1.01
CA VAL A 70 -3.26 -4.65 0.58
C VAL A 70 -4.21 -4.51 1.78
N PHE A 71 -4.23 -5.49 2.68
CA PHE A 71 -4.99 -5.38 3.93
C PHE A 71 -4.56 -4.14 4.74
N LEU A 72 -3.25 -3.92 4.90
CA LEU A 72 -2.71 -2.78 5.62
C LEU A 72 -3.10 -1.45 4.97
N ILE A 73 -3.02 -1.32 3.64
CA ILE A 73 -3.40 -0.08 2.95
C ILE A 73 -4.86 0.25 3.21
N VAL A 74 -5.76 -0.73 3.09
CA VAL A 74 -7.20 -0.51 3.31
C VAL A 74 -7.47 -0.10 4.75
N LEU A 75 -6.83 -0.78 5.72
CA LEU A 75 -6.93 -0.43 7.13
C LEU A 75 -6.43 0.99 7.41
N LEU A 76 -5.27 1.35 6.87
CA LEU A 76 -4.64 2.67 7.09
C LEU A 76 -5.46 3.80 6.46
N VAL A 77 -6.05 3.57 5.27
CA VAL A 77 -6.94 4.55 4.63
C VAL A 77 -8.16 4.82 5.48
N GLY A 78 -8.84 3.76 5.98
CA GLY A 78 -10.01 3.95 6.81
C GLY A 78 -9.67 4.52 8.20
N LEU A 79 -8.50 4.23 8.76
CA LEU A 79 -8.01 4.90 9.97
C LEU A 79 -7.71 6.39 9.73
N GLY A 80 -7.19 6.74 8.55
CA GLY A 80 -6.99 8.13 8.14
C GLY A 80 -8.32 8.89 8.02
N MET A 81 -9.33 8.29 7.39
CA MET A 81 -10.68 8.85 7.32
C MET A 81 -11.30 9.02 8.71
N ALA A 82 -11.10 8.07 9.62
CA ALA A 82 -11.56 8.20 11.00
C ALA A 82 -10.87 9.36 11.72
N ALA A 83 -9.55 9.48 11.56
CA ALA A 83 -8.77 10.56 12.17
C ALA A 83 -9.27 11.94 11.72
N GLU A 84 -9.60 12.13 10.44
CA GLU A 84 -10.15 13.39 9.94
C GLU A 84 -11.49 13.77 10.59
N ARG A 85 -12.28 12.79 11.04
CA ARG A 85 -13.60 13.01 11.64
C ARG A 85 -13.59 13.21 13.15
N THR A 86 -12.47 12.96 13.80
CA THR A 86 -12.32 13.17 15.26
C THR A 86 -12.21 14.64 15.68
N GLY A 87 -12.18 15.58 14.73
CA GLY A 87 -12.03 17.01 15.04
C GLY A 87 -10.66 17.38 15.61
N MET A 88 -9.63 16.54 15.40
CA MET A 88 -8.27 16.79 15.90
C MET A 88 -7.70 18.13 15.40
N PRO A 89 -6.85 18.81 16.19
CA PRO A 89 -6.13 19.97 15.72
C PRO A 89 -5.33 19.64 14.46
N THR A 90 -5.30 20.56 13.48
CA THR A 90 -4.70 20.35 12.15
C THR A 90 -3.29 19.77 12.23
N ARG A 91 -2.46 20.25 13.17
CA ARG A 91 -1.08 19.75 13.34
C ARG A 91 -1.03 18.28 13.77
N VAL A 92 -1.92 17.87 14.68
CA VAL A 92 -2.01 16.48 15.16
C VAL A 92 -2.54 15.58 14.04
N LEU A 93 -3.54 16.05 13.29
CA LEU A 93 -4.09 15.33 12.15
C LEU A 93 -3.04 15.12 11.06
N THR A 94 -2.29 16.17 10.68
CA THR A 94 -1.23 16.05 9.66
C THR A 94 -0.16 15.05 10.07
N VAL A 95 0.32 15.09 11.31
CA VAL A 95 1.32 14.14 11.81
C VAL A 95 0.76 12.72 11.86
N THR A 96 -0.49 12.55 12.29
CA THR A 96 -1.16 11.24 12.34
C THR A 96 -1.27 10.65 10.94
N VAL A 97 -1.80 11.40 9.98
CA VAL A 97 -1.96 10.95 8.58
C VAL A 97 -0.60 10.69 7.93
N ALA A 98 0.41 11.53 8.18
CA ALA A 98 1.78 11.29 7.69
C ALA A 98 2.38 10.00 8.27
N GLY A 99 2.12 9.71 9.55
CA GLY A 99 2.50 8.46 10.21
C GLY A 99 1.82 7.24 9.57
N LEU A 100 0.51 7.32 9.32
CA LEU A 100 -0.22 6.25 8.64
C LEU A 100 0.29 6.00 7.21
N LYS A 101 0.54 7.07 6.45
CA LYS A 101 1.16 6.98 5.12
C LYS A 101 2.54 6.32 5.19
N THR A 102 3.35 6.64 6.20
CA THR A 102 4.68 6.04 6.40
C THR A 102 4.60 4.52 6.59
N ILE A 103 3.66 4.04 7.42
CA ILE A 103 3.43 2.60 7.61
C ILE A 103 3.03 1.94 6.29
N GLY A 104 2.15 2.59 5.51
CA GLY A 104 1.73 2.10 4.19
C GLY A 104 2.87 2.01 3.19
N ILE A 105 3.74 3.04 3.15
CA ILE A 105 4.93 3.07 2.29
C ILE A 105 5.88 1.92 2.65
N ILE A 106 6.14 1.69 3.94
CA ILE A 106 6.99 0.57 4.39
C ILE A 106 6.38 -0.78 3.97
N ALA A 107 5.07 -0.95 4.13
CA ALA A 107 4.38 -2.17 3.70
C ALA A 107 4.52 -2.41 2.19
N ILE A 108 4.41 -1.37 1.36
CA ILE A 108 4.59 -1.47 -0.09
C ILE A 108 6.06 -1.76 -0.44
N CYS A 109 7.03 -1.06 0.17
CA CYS A 109 8.44 -1.29 -0.09
C CYS A 109 8.86 -2.73 0.26
N THR A 110 8.44 -3.24 1.41
CA THR A 110 8.74 -4.62 1.82
C THR A 110 8.11 -5.65 0.89
N PHE A 111 6.89 -5.38 0.39
CA PHE A 111 6.27 -6.20 -0.66
C PHE A 111 7.08 -6.18 -1.96
N LEU A 112 7.44 -5.00 -2.47
CA LEU A 112 8.18 -4.85 -3.73
C LEU A 112 9.57 -5.50 -3.67
N ILE A 113 10.26 -5.42 -2.52
CA ILE A 113 11.57 -6.07 -2.34
C ILE A 113 11.43 -7.60 -2.41
N GLN A 114 10.40 -8.17 -1.79
CA GLN A 114 10.17 -9.62 -1.85
C GLN A 114 9.71 -10.06 -3.24
N ALA A 115 8.77 -9.32 -3.84
CA ALA A 115 8.26 -9.57 -5.18
C ALA A 115 9.37 -9.51 -6.24
N SER A 116 10.24 -8.50 -6.19
CA SER A 116 11.37 -8.39 -7.13
C SER A 116 12.32 -9.58 -7.03
N ARG A 117 12.62 -10.07 -5.81
CA ARG A 117 13.46 -11.26 -5.63
C ARG A 117 12.85 -12.52 -6.25
N ILE A 118 11.55 -12.75 -6.06
CA ILE A 118 10.84 -13.90 -6.65
C ILE A 118 10.85 -13.82 -8.18
N VAL A 119 10.55 -12.65 -8.73
CA VAL A 119 10.52 -12.42 -10.18
C VAL A 119 11.90 -12.64 -10.80
N ILE A 120 12.96 -12.05 -10.23
CA ILE A 120 14.33 -12.18 -10.72
C ILE A 120 14.83 -13.63 -10.60
N ALA A 121 14.59 -14.29 -9.47
CA ALA A 121 14.97 -15.69 -9.27
C ALA A 121 14.26 -16.62 -10.26
N SER A 122 13.00 -16.33 -10.59
CA SER A 122 12.22 -17.09 -11.55
C SER A 122 12.69 -16.88 -12.99
N LEU A 123 13.02 -15.64 -13.36
CA LEU A 123 13.62 -15.31 -14.66
C LEU A 123 14.95 -16.04 -14.86
N SER A 124 15.78 -16.11 -13.83
CA SER A 124 17.07 -16.82 -13.89
C SER A 124 16.96 -18.33 -14.11
N LYS A 125 15.82 -18.95 -13.79
CA LYS A 125 15.60 -20.40 -13.99
C LYS A 125 15.20 -20.73 -15.43
N LYS A 126 14.65 -19.78 -16.20
CA LYS A 126 14.23 -19.96 -17.59
C LYS A 126 15.35 -19.59 -18.58
N ARG A 127 16.46 -20.34 -18.51
CA ARG A 127 17.70 -20.15 -19.31
C ARG A 127 17.48 -19.99 -20.82
N ASP A 128 16.45 -20.63 -21.39
CA ASP A 128 16.22 -20.70 -22.83
C ASP A 128 15.53 -19.45 -23.44
N ARG A 129 14.96 -18.55 -22.63
CA ARG A 129 14.29 -17.33 -23.16
C ARG A 129 14.93 -16.00 -22.73
N PHE A 130 15.73 -15.96 -21.67
CA PHE A 130 16.28 -14.72 -21.12
C PHE A 130 17.81 -14.80 -20.97
N GLN A 131 18.54 -14.53 -22.06
CA GLN A 131 20.02 -14.58 -22.08
C GLN A 131 20.69 -13.52 -21.17
N LEU A 132 19.97 -12.45 -20.80
CA LEU A 132 20.45 -11.34 -19.95
C LEU A 132 20.41 -11.63 -18.44
N ILE A 133 19.52 -12.52 -17.97
CA ILE A 133 19.36 -12.85 -16.54
C ILE A 133 19.94 -14.23 -16.29
N GLN A 134 21.24 -14.28 -16.06
CA GLN A 134 21.98 -15.49 -15.70
C GLN A 134 22.05 -15.61 -14.18
N PRO A 135 22.25 -16.82 -13.62
CA PRO A 135 22.40 -17.00 -12.17
C PRO A 135 23.49 -16.12 -11.54
N ARG A 136 24.53 -15.77 -12.31
CA ARG A 136 25.61 -14.87 -11.91
C ARG A 136 25.20 -13.39 -11.88
N THR A 137 24.17 -12.98 -12.64
CA THR A 137 23.68 -11.58 -12.69
C THR A 137 22.49 -11.31 -11.76
N VAL A 138 21.86 -12.35 -11.21
CA VAL A 138 20.78 -12.24 -10.20
C VAL A 138 21.12 -11.29 -9.04
N PRO A 139 22.33 -11.33 -8.45
CA PRO A 139 22.67 -10.40 -7.36
C PRO A 139 22.68 -8.93 -7.81
N LEU A 140 23.13 -8.64 -9.03
CA LEU A 140 23.16 -7.27 -9.58
C LEU A 140 21.76 -6.71 -9.77
N PHE A 141 20.87 -7.47 -10.42
CA PHE A 141 19.48 -7.06 -10.62
C PHE A 141 18.73 -6.91 -9.29
N SER A 142 19.02 -7.77 -8.30
CA SER A 142 18.39 -7.68 -6.98
C SER A 142 18.83 -6.43 -6.22
N ASN A 143 20.12 -6.09 -6.27
CA ASN A 143 20.65 -4.87 -5.66
C ASN A 143 20.14 -3.61 -6.36
N LEU A 144 20.06 -3.62 -7.69
CA LEU A 144 19.49 -2.52 -8.47
C LEU A 144 18.01 -2.30 -8.13
N SER A 145 17.23 -3.38 -8.08
CA SER A 145 15.81 -3.31 -7.68
C SER A 145 15.66 -2.76 -6.26
N LEU A 146 16.50 -3.22 -5.32
CA LEU A 146 16.51 -2.70 -3.95
C LEU A 146 16.80 -1.19 -3.92
N LEU A 147 17.82 -0.73 -4.65
CA LEU A 147 18.16 0.69 -4.73
C LEU A 147 17.00 1.54 -5.26
N ILE A 148 16.35 1.09 -6.34
CA ILE A 148 15.20 1.78 -6.94
C ILE A 148 14.02 1.81 -5.95
N ILE A 149 13.70 0.69 -5.32
CA ILE A 149 12.56 0.60 -4.38
C ILE A 149 12.80 1.46 -3.14
N ILE A 150 14.01 1.45 -2.58
CA ILE A 150 14.35 2.30 -1.43
C ILE A 150 14.33 3.77 -1.82
N GLY A 151 14.90 4.12 -2.98
CA GLY A 151 14.85 5.49 -3.49
C GLY A 151 13.42 6.00 -3.67
N ALA A 152 12.57 5.20 -4.31
CA ALA A 152 11.14 5.51 -4.44
C ALA A 152 10.46 5.62 -3.07
N GLY A 153 10.77 4.73 -2.12
CA GLY A 153 10.23 4.77 -0.75
C GLY A 153 10.57 6.07 -0.03
N VAL A 154 11.83 6.52 -0.11
CA VAL A 154 12.28 7.80 0.47
C VAL A 154 11.58 8.98 -0.21
N TYR A 155 11.44 8.95 -1.54
CA TYR A 155 10.71 9.97 -2.28
C TYR A 155 9.25 10.10 -1.80
N PHE A 156 8.53 8.98 -1.69
CA PHE A 156 7.15 8.98 -1.19
C PHE A 156 7.07 9.38 0.29
N LEU A 157 8.11 9.10 1.08
CA LEU A 157 8.18 9.55 2.47
C LEU A 157 8.21 11.08 2.55
N PHE A 158 9.01 11.75 1.73
CA PHE A 158 9.00 13.22 1.67
C PHE A 158 7.62 13.78 1.34
N ILE A 159 6.94 13.20 0.33
CA ILE A 159 5.57 13.59 -0.04
C ILE A 159 4.60 13.35 1.12
N ALA A 160 4.69 12.22 1.81
CA ALA A 160 3.83 11.89 2.94
C ALA A 160 3.95 12.91 4.08
N TRP A 161 5.14 13.47 4.28
CA TRP A 161 5.46 14.48 5.28
C TRP A 161 5.41 15.92 4.74
N GLN A 162 4.83 16.14 3.56
CA GLN A 162 4.70 17.46 2.91
C GLN A 162 6.04 18.20 2.76
N THR A 163 7.13 17.45 2.61
CA THR A 163 8.48 17.97 2.38
C THR A 163 8.81 17.86 0.90
N ASP A 164 9.48 18.87 0.34
CA ASP A 164 9.88 18.88 -1.06
C ASP A 164 11.02 17.86 -1.32
N PRO A 165 10.81 16.83 -2.16
CA PRO A 165 11.84 15.85 -2.48
C PRO A 165 12.88 16.33 -3.51
N THR A 166 12.72 17.52 -4.10
CA THR A 166 13.51 18.00 -5.25
C THR A 166 15.01 17.97 -4.99
N ALA A 167 15.45 18.44 -3.82
CA ALA A 167 16.88 18.44 -3.47
C ALA A 167 17.47 17.02 -3.37
N TRP A 168 16.70 16.08 -2.81
CA TRP A 168 17.09 14.68 -2.71
C TRP A 168 17.16 14.03 -4.10
N LEU A 169 16.15 14.28 -4.94
CA LEU A 169 16.07 13.73 -6.29
C LEU A 169 17.22 14.25 -7.18
N ALA A 170 17.56 15.54 -7.08
CA ALA A 170 18.71 16.13 -7.76
C ALA A 170 20.03 15.48 -7.33
N SER A 171 20.21 15.25 -6.02
CA SER A 171 21.40 14.60 -5.45
C SER A 171 21.54 13.16 -5.94
N ALA A 172 20.45 12.40 -5.96
CA ALA A 172 20.42 11.03 -6.49
C ALA A 172 20.81 10.99 -7.97
N GLY A 173 20.39 11.98 -8.76
CA GLY A 173 20.81 12.14 -10.15
C GLY A 173 22.33 12.32 -10.31
N ILE A 174 22.94 13.18 -9.50
CA ILE A 174 24.40 13.40 -9.52
C ILE A 174 25.15 12.12 -9.13
N ILE A 175 24.69 11.41 -8.10
CA ILE A 175 25.27 10.11 -7.69
C ILE A 175 25.17 9.10 -8.83
N GLY A 176 24.02 9.04 -9.52
CA GLY A 176 23.81 8.16 -10.66
C GLY A 176 24.79 8.44 -11.81
N LEU A 177 25.05 9.72 -12.11
CA LEU A 177 26.06 10.11 -13.10
C LEU A 177 27.47 9.71 -12.65
N ALA A 178 27.82 9.94 -11.38
CA ALA A 178 29.13 9.59 -10.86
C ALA A 178 29.42 8.08 -10.90
N LEU A 179 28.40 7.24 -10.67
CA LEU A 179 28.53 5.78 -10.74
C LEU A 179 28.55 5.21 -12.17
N SER A 180 28.26 6.05 -13.19
CA SER A 180 28.24 5.62 -14.60
C SER A 180 29.61 5.66 -15.29
N PHE A 181 30.58 6.36 -14.69
CA PHE A 181 31.97 6.47 -15.14
C PHE A 181 32.86 5.43 -14.46
#